data_AF-A0A5A9MXX1-F1
#
_entry.id   AF-A0A5A9MXX1-F1
#
_cell.length_a   1.000
_cell.length_b   1.000
_cell.length_c   1.000
_cell.angle_alpha   90.00
_cell.angle_beta   90.00
_cell.angle_gamma   90.00
#
_symmetry.space_group_name_H-M   'P 1'
#
loop_
_entity.id
_entity.type
_entity.pdbx_description
1 polymer ?
#
loop_
_entity_poly.entity_id
_entity_poly.type
_entity_poly.pdbx_seq_one_letter_code
_entity_poly.pdbx_strand_id
1 'polypeptide(L)'
;MSLRESPFPNAFVKGLHAVGWGLIFPCFWFLDRLIAGCMSTSLERRLRREAECYLHPLKVVFGSVFYLVLFVISTPFALLGFVLWAPLQAARRPFSYRQHVPTIAMENRNARWEETGKLSFGFVTANLCLLPDGIARFNNLGQTQRRAAVIGHIIVQGVTRPHIRIFVDSPSSCSTLTPSNSLLPQAAANSYGAVESVAVGQTEGVEPDGDVPSVTSSDDPGGLKQHPQPSIPNAGCNQNSNQHVHPPRALRTLLKDSDVSSLFPSSVDVVCLQEVFDKRAAQKLMRALGPLYGHVIYDVGVYACHPVGTCSSFKFFNSGLFLASRYPVTEAQFRCFPNGCGEDALAAKGLLCVKVDIGLQKGDGEIRFEQLNMSTKWIREFQAVTKQDNEMVMFDVLCGDFNFDNCSPDDRLEQSHGVFEEYRDPCRAGAGQEKPWVIGTLLEQPTLYHEDVATLENLQRTLENQEHRRHFISPPVPLRGVPLDYPETGQPWVGRRIDYLLYRETSVSSHCTTEVEEFTYVTQLAGLTDHIPVSFRLNVTLDSEEM
;
A
#
# COMPACT_ATOMS: atom_id res chain seq x y z
N MET A 1 -5.42 3.63 26.39
CA MET A 1 -5.92 2.42 27.11
C MET A 1 -4.73 1.49 27.39
N SER A 2 -4.77 0.63 28.42
CA SER A 2 -3.63 -0.28 28.70
C SER A 2 -3.35 -1.24 27.54
N LEU A 3 -2.14 -1.22 27.01
CA LEU A 3 -1.66 -2.17 25.99
C LEU A 3 -1.59 -3.60 26.56
N ARG A 4 -2.10 -4.59 25.82
CA ARG A 4 -2.16 -6.00 26.25
C ARG A 4 -2.08 -6.96 25.06
N GLU A 5 -1.34 -8.05 25.22
CA GLU A 5 -1.19 -9.09 24.18
C GLU A 5 -2.43 -9.95 23.96
N SER A 6 -3.25 -10.13 24.99
CA SER A 6 -4.47 -10.93 24.88
C SER A 6 -5.70 -10.04 24.71
N PRO A 7 -6.61 -10.36 23.77
CA PRO A 7 -7.88 -9.66 23.66
C PRO A 7 -8.86 -9.96 24.80
N PHE A 8 -8.51 -10.83 25.77
CA PHE A 8 -9.39 -11.20 26.89
C PHE A 8 -8.73 -10.94 28.26
N PRO A 9 -9.53 -10.69 29.32
CA PRO A 9 -9.02 -10.33 30.64
C PRO A 9 -8.24 -11.45 31.34
N ASN A 10 -8.60 -12.72 31.11
CA ASN A 10 -7.99 -13.87 31.76
C ASN A 10 -7.95 -15.10 30.83
N ALA A 11 -7.21 -16.13 31.25
CA ALA A 11 -7.00 -17.36 30.46
C ALA A 11 -8.29 -18.20 30.30
N PHE A 12 -9.22 -18.15 31.25
CA PHE A 12 -10.48 -18.90 31.19
C PHE A 12 -11.39 -18.37 30.08
N VAL A 13 -11.64 -17.06 30.03
CA VAL A 13 -12.42 -16.40 28.95
C VAL A 13 -11.76 -16.62 27.59
N LYS A 14 -10.42 -16.53 27.52
CA LYS A 14 -9.65 -16.87 26.31
C LYS A 14 -9.84 -18.34 25.88
N GLY A 15 -9.93 -19.27 26.84
CA GLY A 15 -10.19 -20.69 26.62
C GLY A 15 -11.61 -20.95 26.09
N LEU A 16 -12.64 -20.39 26.74
CA LEU A 16 -14.03 -20.48 26.28
C LEU A 16 -14.19 -19.91 24.86
N HIS A 17 -13.54 -18.79 24.56
CA HIS A 17 -13.52 -18.21 23.21
C HIS A 17 -12.84 -19.14 22.19
N ALA A 18 -11.75 -19.82 22.57
CA ALA A 18 -11.08 -20.78 21.71
C ALA A 18 -11.95 -22.04 21.46
N VAL A 19 -12.71 -22.51 22.45
CA VAL A 19 -13.70 -23.60 22.27
C VAL A 19 -14.85 -23.15 21.36
N GLY A 20 -15.39 -21.94 21.57
CA GLY A 20 -16.43 -21.36 20.72
C GLY A 20 -15.99 -21.26 19.25
N TRP A 21 -14.81 -20.69 18.99
CA TRP A 21 -14.26 -20.70 17.63
C TRP A 21 -13.92 -22.11 17.12
N GLY A 22 -13.48 -23.04 17.98
CA GLY A 22 -13.27 -24.45 17.59
C GLY A 22 -14.52 -25.12 17.02
N LEU A 23 -15.70 -24.72 17.49
CA LEU A 23 -17.00 -25.19 17.01
C LEU A 23 -17.50 -24.43 15.75
N ILE A 24 -17.30 -23.10 15.67
CA ILE A 24 -17.73 -22.28 14.52
C ILE A 24 -16.81 -22.49 13.30
N PHE A 25 -15.50 -22.63 13.53
CA PHE A 25 -14.47 -22.55 12.49
C PHE A 25 -14.63 -23.58 11.35
N PRO A 26 -14.98 -24.85 11.59
CA PRO A 26 -15.20 -25.81 10.51
C PRO A 26 -16.31 -25.33 9.54
N CYS A 27 -17.46 -24.92 10.06
CA CYS A 27 -18.58 -24.42 9.25
C CYS A 27 -18.20 -23.18 8.44
N PHE A 28 -17.58 -22.20 9.09
CA PHE A 28 -17.04 -21.01 8.41
C PHE A 28 -16.04 -21.37 7.31
N TRP A 29 -15.13 -22.33 7.56
CA TRP A 29 -14.13 -22.75 6.58
C TRP A 29 -14.74 -23.53 5.41
N PHE A 30 -15.72 -24.40 5.64
CA PHE A 30 -16.42 -25.10 4.55
C PHE A 30 -17.20 -24.13 3.65
N LEU A 31 -17.83 -23.10 4.23
CA LEU A 31 -18.48 -22.02 3.47
C LEU A 31 -17.46 -21.20 2.65
N ASP A 32 -16.35 -20.81 3.26
CA ASP A 32 -15.21 -20.15 2.60
C ASP A 32 -14.63 -21.00 1.45
N ARG A 33 -14.51 -22.32 1.62
CA ARG A 33 -14.12 -23.26 0.55
C ARG A 33 -15.19 -23.43 -0.54
N LEU A 34 -16.47 -23.44 -0.18
CA LEU A 34 -17.59 -23.54 -1.13
C LEU A 34 -17.63 -22.33 -2.07
N ILE A 35 -17.55 -21.12 -1.52
CA ILE A 35 -17.48 -19.87 -2.29
C ILE A 35 -16.20 -19.87 -3.16
N ALA A 36 -15.04 -20.22 -2.58
CA ALA A 36 -13.78 -20.29 -3.31
C ALA A 36 -13.74 -21.37 -4.42
N GLY A 37 -14.57 -22.41 -4.32
CA GLY A 37 -14.73 -23.42 -5.36
C GLY A 37 -15.59 -22.91 -6.53
N CYS A 38 -16.65 -22.17 -6.25
CA CYS A 38 -17.55 -21.59 -7.25
C CYS A 38 -16.96 -20.37 -7.96
N MET A 39 -16.07 -19.61 -7.31
CA MET A 39 -15.49 -18.37 -7.85
C MET A 39 -13.99 -18.50 -8.13
N SER A 40 -13.56 -18.23 -9.36
CA SER A 40 -12.13 -18.19 -9.72
C SER A 40 -11.69 -16.81 -10.17
N THR A 41 -10.46 -16.42 -9.81
CA THR A 41 -9.83 -15.16 -10.26
C THR A 41 -9.50 -15.17 -11.75
N SER A 42 -9.22 -14.02 -12.36
CA SER A 42 -8.81 -13.93 -13.77
C SER A 42 -7.45 -14.57 -14.03
N LEU A 43 -6.53 -14.57 -13.05
CA LEU A 43 -5.30 -15.38 -13.08
C LEU A 43 -5.61 -16.88 -13.11
N GLU A 44 -6.47 -17.37 -12.22
CA GLU A 44 -6.88 -18.78 -12.22
C GLU A 44 -7.63 -19.17 -13.51
N ARG A 45 -8.39 -18.24 -14.13
CA ARG A 45 -9.01 -18.43 -15.45
C ARG A 45 -7.96 -18.50 -16.57
N ARG A 46 -6.91 -17.68 -16.54
CA ARG A 46 -5.81 -17.71 -17.53
C ARG A 46 -5.03 -19.03 -17.44
N LEU A 47 -4.50 -19.37 -16.25
CA LEU A 47 -3.70 -20.57 -16.02
C LEU A 47 -4.43 -21.88 -16.39
N ARG A 48 -5.76 -21.96 -16.23
CA ARG A 48 -6.56 -23.13 -16.64
C ARG A 48 -6.78 -23.24 -18.15
N ARG A 49 -6.71 -22.13 -18.89
CA ARG A 49 -6.74 -22.14 -20.37
C ARG A 49 -5.40 -22.59 -20.91
N GLU A 50 -4.31 -22.04 -20.37
CA GLU A 50 -2.92 -22.41 -20.71
C GLU A 50 -2.61 -23.89 -20.40
N ALA A 51 -3.15 -24.43 -19.30
CA ALA A 51 -2.98 -25.82 -18.91
C ALA A 51 -4.12 -26.77 -19.38
N GLU A 52 -4.92 -26.37 -20.38
CA GLU A 52 -5.98 -27.17 -21.03
C GLU A 52 -6.86 -27.99 -20.05
N CYS A 53 -7.24 -27.39 -18.91
CA CYS A 53 -7.78 -28.11 -17.75
C CYS A 53 -9.28 -28.49 -17.86
N TYR A 54 -9.65 -29.31 -18.84
CA TYR A 54 -11.05 -29.70 -19.13
C TYR A 54 -11.81 -30.34 -17.95
N LEU A 55 -11.13 -31.00 -17.00
CA LEU A 55 -11.75 -31.61 -15.82
C LEU A 55 -12.17 -30.60 -14.73
N HIS A 56 -11.90 -29.30 -14.91
CA HIS A 56 -12.19 -28.32 -13.87
C HIS A 56 -13.69 -28.20 -13.49
N PRO A 57 -14.68 -28.20 -14.40
CA PRO A 57 -16.10 -28.13 -14.03
C PRO A 57 -16.52 -29.31 -13.15
N LEU A 58 -15.99 -30.50 -13.41
CA LEU A 58 -16.24 -31.71 -12.61
C LEU A 58 -15.68 -31.55 -11.18
N LYS A 59 -14.49 -30.95 -11.04
CA LYS A 59 -13.88 -30.60 -9.74
C LYS A 59 -14.72 -29.56 -8.98
N VAL A 60 -15.32 -28.58 -9.67
CA VAL A 60 -16.23 -27.61 -9.03
C VAL A 60 -17.51 -28.30 -8.56
N VAL A 61 -18.17 -29.10 -9.40
CA VAL A 61 -19.42 -29.79 -9.03
C VAL A 61 -19.22 -30.70 -7.81
N PHE A 62 -18.25 -31.62 -7.86
CA PHE A 62 -18.01 -32.52 -6.72
C PHE A 62 -17.46 -31.78 -5.49
N GLY A 63 -16.60 -30.78 -5.69
CA GLY A 63 -16.08 -29.95 -4.60
C GLY A 63 -17.18 -29.19 -3.87
N SER A 64 -18.08 -28.55 -4.61
CA SER A 64 -19.19 -27.79 -4.04
C SER A 64 -20.22 -28.68 -3.35
N VAL A 65 -20.54 -29.85 -3.89
CA VAL A 65 -21.39 -30.84 -3.19
C VAL A 65 -20.73 -31.31 -1.89
N PHE A 66 -19.43 -31.62 -1.91
CA PHE A 66 -18.67 -32.07 -0.74
C PHE A 66 -18.62 -30.99 0.36
N TYR A 67 -18.26 -29.74 0.02
CA TYR A 67 -18.21 -28.65 0.99
C TYR A 67 -19.60 -28.23 1.49
N LEU A 68 -20.65 -28.32 0.66
CA LEU A 68 -22.02 -28.08 1.09
C LEU A 68 -22.49 -29.10 2.13
N VAL A 69 -22.20 -30.39 1.93
CA VAL A 69 -22.52 -31.44 2.91
C VAL A 69 -21.77 -31.22 4.23
N LEU A 70 -20.48 -30.89 4.18
CA LEU A 70 -19.70 -30.58 5.38
C LEU A 70 -20.17 -29.30 6.10
N PHE A 71 -20.59 -28.27 5.37
CA PHE A 71 -21.23 -27.07 5.91
C PHE A 71 -22.53 -27.39 6.65
N VAL A 72 -23.43 -28.17 6.04
CA VAL A 72 -24.70 -28.58 6.67
C VAL A 72 -24.45 -29.41 7.94
N ILE A 73 -23.52 -30.36 7.91
CA ILE A 73 -23.17 -31.19 9.08
C ILE A 73 -22.56 -30.37 10.23
N SER A 74 -21.80 -29.32 9.93
CA SER A 74 -21.12 -28.50 10.94
C SER A 74 -21.93 -27.30 11.45
N THR A 75 -22.94 -26.85 10.71
CA THR A 75 -23.90 -25.79 11.12
C THR A 75 -24.45 -25.94 12.55
N PRO A 76 -24.96 -27.10 13.03
CA PRO A 76 -25.47 -27.21 14.40
C PRO A 76 -24.38 -27.02 15.47
N PHE A 77 -23.15 -27.48 15.22
CA PHE A 77 -22.02 -27.26 16.11
C PHE A 77 -21.60 -25.78 16.09
N ALA A 78 -21.61 -25.14 14.93
CA ALA A 78 -21.33 -23.71 14.80
C ALA A 78 -22.37 -22.84 15.49
N LEU A 79 -23.65 -23.23 15.51
CA LEU A 79 -24.68 -22.54 16.28
C LEU A 79 -24.43 -22.61 17.80
N LEU A 80 -24.07 -23.79 18.32
CA LEU A 80 -23.67 -23.95 19.73
C LEU A 80 -22.40 -23.14 20.04
N GLY A 81 -21.42 -23.18 19.13
CA GLY A 81 -20.20 -22.37 19.22
C GLY A 81 -20.47 -20.87 19.22
N PHE A 82 -21.44 -20.40 18.43
CA PHE A 82 -21.87 -19.01 18.35
C PHE A 82 -22.56 -18.54 19.63
N VAL A 83 -23.45 -19.35 20.21
CA VAL A 83 -24.09 -19.08 21.51
C VAL A 83 -23.05 -18.97 22.63
N LEU A 84 -21.99 -19.77 22.59
CA LEU A 84 -20.85 -19.65 23.51
C LEU A 84 -19.96 -18.42 23.20
N TRP A 85 -19.73 -18.12 21.92
CA TRP A 85 -18.76 -17.11 21.47
C TRP A 85 -19.26 -15.67 21.57
N ALA A 86 -20.53 -15.42 21.24
CA ALA A 86 -21.06 -14.05 21.13
C ALA A 86 -21.07 -13.29 22.48
N PRO A 87 -21.50 -13.88 23.63
CA PRO A 87 -21.46 -13.19 24.92
C PRO A 87 -20.04 -12.81 25.37
N LEU A 88 -19.04 -13.62 24.99
CA LEU A 88 -17.63 -13.36 25.34
C LEU A 88 -17.08 -12.10 24.66
N GLN A 89 -17.70 -11.63 23.57
CA GLN A 89 -17.26 -10.41 22.88
C GLN A 89 -17.44 -9.16 23.74
N ALA A 90 -18.44 -9.13 24.64
CA ALA A 90 -18.63 -8.05 25.60
C ALA A 90 -17.49 -7.95 26.65
N ALA A 91 -16.69 -9.02 26.82
CA ALA A 91 -15.49 -9.05 27.65
C ALA A 91 -14.19 -8.89 26.83
N ARG A 92 -14.29 -8.59 25.53
CA ARG A 92 -13.13 -8.45 24.64
C ARG A 92 -12.56 -7.03 24.69
N ARG A 93 -11.22 -6.92 24.76
CA ARG A 93 -10.49 -5.66 24.53
C ARG A 93 -10.59 -5.28 23.05
N PRO A 94 -10.63 -3.98 22.68
CA PRO A 94 -10.85 -3.57 21.30
C PRO A 94 -9.67 -3.89 20.34
N PHE A 95 -8.50 -4.23 20.84
CA PHE A 95 -7.33 -4.61 20.04
C PHE A 95 -6.39 -5.54 20.82
N SER A 96 -5.43 -6.15 20.11
CA SER A 96 -4.29 -6.88 20.69
C SER A 96 -2.99 -6.13 20.35
N TYR A 97 -2.12 -5.93 21.33
CA TYR A 97 -0.79 -5.33 21.14
C TYR A 97 0.30 -6.38 21.35
N ARG A 98 1.19 -6.56 20.37
CA ARG A 98 2.40 -7.37 20.50
C ARG A 98 3.62 -6.47 20.58
N GLN A 99 4.47 -6.76 21.55
CA GLN A 99 5.86 -6.34 21.55
C GLN A 99 6.75 -7.50 21.10
N HIS A 100 7.80 -7.18 20.36
CA HIS A 100 8.83 -8.11 19.89
C HIS A 100 10.17 -7.37 19.87
N VAL A 101 11.27 -8.05 20.17
CA VAL A 101 12.61 -7.45 20.03
C VAL A 101 12.98 -7.45 18.55
N PRO A 102 13.22 -6.29 17.90
CA PRO A 102 13.65 -6.27 16.49
C PRO A 102 14.96 -7.05 16.33
N THR A 103 15.02 -7.90 15.32
CA THR A 103 16.24 -8.65 14.95
C THR A 103 16.94 -8.07 13.74
N ILE A 104 16.24 -7.22 12.98
CA ILE A 104 16.81 -6.40 11.90
C ILE A 104 17.14 -5.04 12.49
N ALA A 105 18.43 -4.77 12.66
CA ALA A 105 18.91 -3.42 12.95
C ALA A 105 18.68 -2.51 11.72
N MET A 106 18.20 -1.30 11.96
CA MET A 106 18.19 -0.23 10.96
C MET A 106 19.06 0.92 11.44
N GLU A 107 19.61 1.67 10.50
CA GLU A 107 20.25 2.96 10.78
C GLU A 107 19.23 3.92 11.40
N ASN A 108 19.62 4.56 12.51
CA ASN A 108 18.84 5.65 13.08
C ASN A 108 19.19 6.95 12.34
N ARG A 109 18.42 7.27 11.28
CA ARG A 109 18.56 8.53 10.52
C ARG A 109 18.45 9.79 11.40
N ASN A 110 17.80 9.69 12.55
CA ASN A 110 17.64 10.77 13.52
C ASN A 110 18.77 10.82 14.56
N ALA A 111 19.82 9.99 14.47
CA ALA A 111 20.92 9.94 15.45
C ALA A 111 21.78 11.22 15.54
N ARG A 112 21.62 12.17 14.59
CA ARG A 112 22.29 13.48 14.57
C ARG A 112 21.29 14.65 14.62
N TRP A 113 20.10 14.43 15.19
CA TRP A 113 19.08 15.46 15.31
C TRP A 113 19.58 16.69 16.10
N GLU A 114 20.42 16.47 17.12
CA GLU A 114 21.09 17.52 17.92
C GLU A 114 22.08 18.37 17.10
N GLU A 115 22.74 17.79 16.09
CA GLU A 115 23.68 18.53 15.21
C GLU A 115 22.95 19.35 14.12
N THR A 116 21.71 18.99 13.79
CA THR A 116 21.01 19.46 12.58
C THR A 116 19.73 20.24 12.85
N GLY A 117 19.16 20.13 14.05
CA GLY A 117 17.81 20.60 14.37
C GLY A 117 16.70 19.89 13.57
N LYS A 118 17.01 18.80 12.85
CA LYS A 118 16.09 18.13 11.93
C LYS A 118 15.89 16.65 12.27
N LEU A 119 14.63 16.24 12.24
CA LEU A 119 14.14 14.87 12.38
C LEU A 119 13.44 14.46 11.08
N SER A 120 13.44 13.17 10.77
CA SER A 120 12.75 12.61 9.61
C SER A 120 11.98 11.35 9.99
N PHE A 121 10.73 11.25 9.54
CA PHE A 121 9.80 10.17 9.88
C PHE A 121 9.07 9.66 8.61
N GLY A 122 9.19 8.36 8.34
CA GLY A 122 8.55 7.72 7.17
C GLY A 122 7.27 6.98 7.52
N PHE A 123 6.20 7.18 6.75
CA PHE A 123 4.90 6.52 6.95
C PHE A 123 4.41 5.83 5.67
N VAL A 124 3.70 4.72 5.82
CA VAL A 124 3.01 3.98 4.73
C VAL A 124 1.57 3.70 5.13
N THR A 125 0.64 3.87 4.19
CA THR A 125 -0.72 3.30 4.28
C THR A 125 -0.99 2.34 3.11
N ALA A 126 -1.71 1.24 3.34
CA ALA A 126 -2.08 0.29 2.29
C ALA A 126 -3.29 -0.59 2.66
N ASN A 127 -4.36 -0.53 1.85
CA ASN A 127 -5.37 -1.58 1.85
C ASN A 127 -4.81 -2.85 1.20
N LEU A 128 -4.89 -3.98 1.92
CA LEU A 128 -4.34 -5.27 1.49
C LEU A 128 -5.41 -6.27 1.02
N CYS A 129 -6.70 -5.92 1.13
CA CYS A 129 -7.84 -6.76 0.78
C CYS A 129 -7.73 -8.20 1.36
N LEU A 130 -7.24 -8.35 2.59
CA LEU A 130 -6.94 -9.65 3.23
C LEU A 130 -8.20 -10.30 3.84
N LEU A 131 -9.29 -10.31 3.07
CA LEU A 131 -10.52 -11.03 3.35
C LEU A 131 -10.33 -12.56 3.38
N PRO A 132 -11.27 -13.32 3.98
CA PRO A 132 -11.40 -14.76 3.77
C PRO A 132 -11.32 -15.10 2.26
N ASP A 133 -10.60 -16.15 1.90
CA ASP A 133 -10.21 -16.43 0.50
C ASP A 133 -11.41 -16.71 -0.42
N GLY A 134 -12.56 -17.12 0.11
CA GLY A 134 -13.83 -17.13 -0.65
C GLY A 134 -14.34 -15.74 -1.02
N ILE A 135 -14.25 -14.76 -0.12
CA ILE A 135 -14.76 -13.40 -0.32
C ILE A 135 -13.76 -12.54 -1.10
N ALA A 136 -12.46 -12.71 -0.88
CA ALA A 136 -11.40 -12.01 -1.64
C ALA A 136 -11.53 -12.22 -3.17
N ARG A 137 -12.16 -13.32 -3.61
CA ARG A 137 -12.39 -13.67 -5.02
C ARG A 137 -13.44 -12.80 -5.72
N PHE A 138 -14.25 -12.03 -4.99
CA PHE A 138 -15.10 -10.99 -5.57
C PHE A 138 -14.22 -9.84 -6.09
N ASN A 139 -13.29 -9.33 -5.27
CA ASN A 139 -12.23 -8.38 -5.65
C ASN A 139 -11.14 -9.01 -6.55
N ASN A 140 -11.43 -10.13 -7.22
CA ASN A 140 -10.52 -10.88 -8.09
C ASN A 140 -9.24 -11.42 -7.40
N LEU A 141 -9.15 -11.42 -6.08
CA LEU A 141 -7.96 -11.79 -5.31
C LEU A 141 -8.10 -13.18 -4.66
N GLY A 142 -7.00 -13.75 -4.18
CA GLY A 142 -7.00 -15.10 -3.60
C GLY A 142 -5.68 -15.52 -2.95
N GLN A 143 -5.67 -16.71 -2.37
CA GLN A 143 -4.58 -17.26 -1.56
C GLN A 143 -4.19 -16.32 -0.39
N THR A 144 -5.17 -15.73 0.31
CA THR A 144 -5.00 -14.68 1.33
C THR A 144 -3.81 -14.89 2.29
N GLN A 145 -3.67 -16.08 2.88
CA GLN A 145 -2.59 -16.39 3.82
C GLN A 145 -1.19 -16.44 3.17
N ARG A 146 -1.11 -16.72 1.86
CA ARG A 146 0.13 -16.66 1.06
C ARG A 146 0.43 -15.21 0.69
N ARG A 147 -0.55 -14.44 0.19
CA ARG A 147 -0.40 -13.00 -0.07
C ARG A 147 0.14 -12.28 1.16
N ALA A 148 -0.47 -12.47 2.33
CA ALA A 148 -0.04 -11.82 3.57
C ALA A 148 1.41 -12.11 3.99
N ALA A 149 1.92 -13.32 3.73
CA ALA A 149 3.32 -13.64 3.97
C ALA A 149 4.23 -12.90 2.97
N VAL A 150 3.89 -12.96 1.67
CA VAL A 150 4.65 -12.31 0.60
C VAL A 150 4.67 -10.79 0.77
N ILE A 151 3.52 -10.15 1.00
CA ILE A 151 3.37 -8.71 1.27
C ILE A 151 4.26 -8.28 2.45
N GLY A 152 4.21 -9.00 3.57
CA GLY A 152 5.03 -8.67 4.74
C GLY A 152 6.53 -8.78 4.47
N HIS A 153 6.97 -9.78 3.70
CA HIS A 153 8.37 -9.89 3.27
C HIS A 153 8.77 -8.78 2.28
N ILE A 154 7.88 -8.41 1.36
CA ILE A 154 8.11 -7.31 0.39
C ILE A 154 8.25 -5.97 1.11
N ILE A 155 7.39 -5.66 2.08
CA ILE A 155 7.47 -4.43 2.89
C ILE A 155 8.83 -4.35 3.60
N VAL A 156 9.24 -5.42 4.30
CA VAL A 156 10.57 -5.46 4.94
C VAL A 156 11.68 -5.29 3.89
N GLN A 157 11.65 -6.05 2.80
CA GLN A 157 12.68 -6.01 1.75
C GLN A 157 12.77 -4.66 1.01
N GLY A 158 11.71 -3.86 0.97
CA GLY A 158 11.77 -2.47 0.50
C GLY A 158 12.38 -1.55 1.56
N VAL A 159 11.81 -1.56 2.76
CA VAL A 159 12.17 -0.64 3.85
C VAL A 159 13.61 -0.80 4.35
N THR A 160 14.18 -2.01 4.33
CA THR A 160 15.55 -2.28 4.79
C THR A 160 16.63 -1.99 3.74
N ARG A 161 16.30 -1.37 2.60
CA ARG A 161 17.31 -0.98 1.58
C ARG A 161 18.09 0.26 2.03
N PRO A 162 19.37 0.40 1.65
CA PRO A 162 20.09 1.65 1.84
C PRO A 162 19.47 2.78 1.00
N HIS A 163 19.42 4.00 1.55
CA HIS A 163 18.82 5.16 0.87
C HIS A 163 19.80 5.79 -0.12
N ILE A 164 19.83 5.29 -1.36
CA ILE A 164 20.75 5.79 -2.39
C ILE A 164 20.24 7.12 -2.96
N ARG A 165 20.61 8.25 -2.35
CA ARG A 165 20.42 9.58 -2.94
C ARG A 165 21.52 9.85 -3.98
N ILE A 166 21.17 9.75 -5.25
CA ILE A 166 22.02 10.19 -6.36
C ILE A 166 21.91 11.72 -6.45
N PHE A 167 22.98 12.44 -6.07
CA PHE A 167 23.05 13.88 -6.25
C PHE A 167 23.24 14.20 -7.74
N VAL A 168 22.15 14.59 -8.42
CA VAL A 168 22.18 15.05 -9.81
C VAL A 168 22.45 16.54 -9.81
N ASP A 169 23.73 16.91 -9.79
CA ASP A 169 24.19 18.27 -10.07
C ASP A 169 23.76 18.67 -11.49
N SER A 170 22.63 19.36 -11.58
CA SER A 170 22.09 19.86 -12.84
C SER A 170 22.96 21.02 -13.31
N PRO A 171 23.67 20.92 -14.46
CA PRO A 171 24.60 21.95 -14.89
C PRO A 171 23.85 23.21 -15.32
N SER A 172 23.70 24.17 -14.41
CA SER A 172 23.15 25.49 -14.71
C SER A 172 24.13 26.23 -15.62
N SER A 173 23.70 26.48 -16.85
CA SER A 173 24.54 27.00 -17.91
C SER A 173 24.82 28.51 -17.75
N CYS A 174 25.70 28.88 -16.81
CA CYS A 174 26.64 30.02 -16.88
C CYS A 174 27.34 30.30 -15.53
N SER A 175 28.60 29.86 -15.35
CA SER A 175 29.71 30.76 -14.99
C SER A 175 31.08 30.06 -14.93
N THR A 176 32.09 30.85 -15.22
CA THR A 176 33.55 30.64 -15.26
C THR A 176 34.20 29.59 -14.35
N LEU A 177 35.02 28.74 -14.99
CA LEU A 177 36.12 27.89 -14.50
C LEU A 177 36.83 28.29 -13.18
N THR A 178 37.01 27.30 -12.30
CA THR A 178 38.24 27.09 -11.48
C THR A 178 38.34 25.60 -11.07
N PRO A 179 39.53 25.06 -10.74
CA PRO A 179 39.76 23.60 -10.74
C PRO A 179 39.52 22.88 -9.39
N SER A 180 38.98 21.66 -9.54
CA SER A 180 39.09 20.44 -8.74
C SER A 180 39.70 20.44 -7.32
N ASN A 181 39.00 19.78 -6.39
CA ASN A 181 39.61 18.91 -5.39
C ASN A 181 38.61 17.84 -4.90
N SER A 182 38.73 16.60 -5.39
CA SER A 182 37.88 15.47 -5.02
C SER A 182 38.62 14.52 -4.08
N LEU A 183 38.31 14.57 -2.78
CA LEU A 183 38.86 13.66 -1.77
C LEU A 183 38.02 12.38 -1.65
N LEU A 184 38.39 11.34 -2.40
CA LEU A 184 37.98 9.95 -2.15
C LEU A 184 39.23 9.08 -1.97
N PRO A 185 39.32 8.26 -0.90
CA PRO A 185 40.48 7.38 -0.70
C PRO A 185 40.62 6.32 -1.80
N GLN A 186 41.78 6.30 -2.45
CA GLN A 186 42.08 5.37 -3.53
C GLN A 186 42.48 3.99 -2.99
N ALA A 187 41.55 3.03 -2.99
CA ALA A 187 41.88 1.62 -2.78
C ALA A 187 42.52 1.02 -4.06
N ALA A 188 43.59 0.24 -3.90
CA ALA A 188 44.41 -0.21 -5.02
C ALA A 188 43.72 -1.28 -5.89
N ALA A 189 43.92 -1.19 -7.20
CA ALA A 189 43.49 -2.20 -8.15
C ALA A 189 44.48 -3.37 -8.23
N ASN A 190 43.95 -4.58 -8.38
CA ASN A 190 44.67 -5.71 -8.97
C ASN A 190 43.78 -6.27 -10.09
N SER A 191 44.30 -6.27 -11.32
CA SER A 191 43.62 -6.79 -12.51
C SER A 191 44.15 -8.18 -12.83
N TYR A 192 43.27 -9.13 -13.18
CA TYR A 192 43.60 -10.24 -14.09
C TYR A 192 42.35 -10.93 -14.65
N GLY A 193 42.36 -11.17 -15.96
CA GLY A 193 41.66 -12.29 -16.61
C GLY A 193 40.13 -12.24 -16.71
N ALA A 194 39.61 -11.81 -17.86
CA ALA A 194 38.28 -12.22 -18.32
C ALA A 194 38.36 -13.55 -19.08
N VAL A 195 37.36 -14.41 -18.92
CA VAL A 195 37.15 -15.59 -19.79
C VAL A 195 35.64 -15.82 -19.97
N GLU A 196 35.22 -16.19 -21.17
CA GLU A 196 33.81 -16.43 -21.52
C GLU A 196 33.32 -17.84 -21.13
N SER A 197 32.01 -18.03 -21.24
CA SER A 197 31.32 -19.28 -20.93
C SER A 197 31.68 -20.44 -21.86
N VAL A 198 32.01 -21.59 -21.28
CA VAL A 198 31.98 -22.90 -21.96
C VAL A 198 31.19 -23.88 -21.09
N ALA A 199 30.24 -24.60 -21.70
CA ALA A 199 29.45 -25.61 -21.01
C ALA A 199 30.24 -26.91 -20.82
N VAL A 200 30.06 -27.59 -19.68
CA VAL A 200 30.65 -28.90 -19.41
C VAL A 200 29.63 -30.00 -19.71
N GLY A 201 30.04 -31.01 -20.46
CA GLY A 201 29.29 -32.25 -20.66
C GLY A 201 30.21 -33.47 -20.67
N GLN A 202 29.77 -34.56 -20.04
CA GLN A 202 30.31 -35.91 -20.14
C GLN A 202 29.07 -36.85 -20.13
N THR A 203 28.69 -37.53 -21.22
CA THR A 203 29.32 -38.60 -22.02
C THR A 203 29.20 -40.00 -21.44
N GLU A 204 28.10 -40.68 -21.80
CA GLU A 204 27.92 -42.12 -22.05
C GLU A 204 26.58 -42.25 -22.83
N GLY A 205 26.41 -43.00 -23.92
CA GLY A 205 27.37 -43.70 -24.79
C GLY A 205 26.75 -44.93 -25.47
N VAL A 206 26.35 -44.85 -26.75
CA VAL A 206 26.08 -45.98 -27.70
C VAL A 206 25.70 -45.43 -29.10
N GLU A 207 26.05 -46.16 -30.16
CA GLU A 207 25.78 -45.94 -31.60
C GLU A 207 25.45 -47.32 -32.26
N PRO A 208 25.14 -47.51 -33.58
CA PRO A 208 25.35 -46.65 -34.76
C PRO A 208 24.17 -46.58 -35.79
N ASP A 209 24.49 -46.19 -37.04
CA ASP A 209 23.75 -46.25 -38.33
C ASP A 209 22.55 -45.29 -38.56
N GLY A 210 22.41 -44.63 -39.74
CA GLY A 210 23.32 -44.57 -40.91
C GLY A 210 22.78 -43.77 -42.12
N ASP A 211 23.71 -43.36 -43.00
CA ASP A 211 23.58 -42.90 -44.40
C ASP A 211 22.76 -41.63 -44.82
N VAL A 212 23.01 -41.22 -46.07
CA VAL A 212 22.68 -39.96 -46.81
C VAL A 212 22.27 -40.35 -48.27
N PRO A 213 22.00 -39.48 -49.30
CA PRO A 213 21.80 -38.02 -49.38
C PRO A 213 20.66 -37.49 -50.32
N SER A 214 20.47 -36.15 -50.32
CA SER A 214 20.20 -35.22 -51.46
C SER A 214 19.17 -35.48 -52.59
N VAL A 215 18.37 -34.44 -52.92
CA VAL A 215 17.94 -34.08 -54.30
C VAL A 215 17.88 -32.54 -54.46
N THR A 216 18.03 -32.02 -55.69
CA THR A 216 17.79 -30.61 -56.10
C THR A 216 16.33 -30.44 -56.60
N SER A 217 15.85 -29.53 -57.47
CA SER A 217 16.33 -28.43 -58.36
C SER A 217 15.06 -27.72 -58.91
N SER A 218 15.03 -26.49 -59.47
CA SER A 218 15.94 -25.33 -59.57
C SER A 218 15.15 -24.16 -60.21
N ASP A 219 15.77 -22.98 -60.43
CA ASP A 219 15.74 -22.18 -61.69
C ASP A 219 15.89 -20.65 -61.52
N ASP A 220 16.43 -20.01 -62.56
CA ASP A 220 16.87 -18.60 -62.73
C ASP A 220 16.18 -18.08 -64.04
N PRO A 221 16.57 -17.01 -64.78
CA PRO A 221 17.40 -15.84 -64.48
C PRO A 221 16.77 -14.49 -64.90
N GLY A 222 17.51 -13.38 -64.72
CA GLY A 222 17.40 -12.23 -65.64
C GLY A 222 17.60 -10.84 -65.02
N GLY A 223 18.59 -10.09 -65.51
CA GLY A 223 18.80 -8.68 -65.15
C GLY A 223 19.70 -7.93 -66.13
N LEU A 224 19.67 -6.60 -66.09
CA LEU A 224 20.53 -5.70 -66.87
C LEU A 224 20.66 -4.32 -66.17
N LYS A 225 21.77 -3.61 -66.39
CA LYS A 225 22.09 -2.30 -65.79
C LYS A 225 22.61 -1.33 -66.85
N GLN A 226 22.41 -0.02 -66.65
CA GLN A 226 23.22 1.06 -67.24
C GLN A 226 23.18 2.35 -66.37
N HIS A 227 24.12 3.26 -66.60
CA HIS A 227 24.46 4.50 -65.85
C HIS A 227 24.54 5.70 -66.85
N PRO A 228 24.83 6.99 -66.50
CA PRO A 228 25.33 7.60 -65.24
C PRO A 228 24.60 8.91 -64.78
N GLN A 229 25.25 9.70 -63.90
CA GLN A 229 24.95 11.06 -63.34
C GLN A 229 25.09 12.22 -64.38
N PRO A 230 24.93 13.56 -64.12
CA PRO A 230 24.97 14.32 -62.82
C PRO A 230 24.11 15.63 -62.66
N SER A 231 24.40 16.40 -61.59
CA SER A 231 24.28 17.88 -61.41
C SER A 231 23.03 18.53 -60.74
N ILE A 232 23.25 19.75 -60.23
CA ILE A 232 22.61 20.50 -59.10
C ILE A 232 22.99 22.01 -59.28
N PRO A 233 22.31 23.08 -58.75
CA PRO A 233 21.05 23.23 -57.98
C PRO A 233 20.01 24.22 -58.60
N ASN A 234 18.83 24.38 -57.95
CA ASN A 234 18.06 25.64 -57.69
C ASN A 234 16.59 25.32 -57.28
N ALA A 235 15.75 26.22 -56.75
CA ALA A 235 15.90 27.29 -55.74
C ALA A 235 14.51 27.94 -55.44
N GLY A 236 14.05 27.91 -54.19
CA GLY A 236 12.83 28.61 -53.72
C GLY A 236 11.48 27.98 -54.14
N CYS A 237 10.34 28.32 -53.50
CA CYS A 237 10.16 29.01 -52.23
C CYS A 237 8.72 28.77 -51.70
N ASN A 238 8.55 28.53 -50.40
CA ASN A 238 7.42 29.04 -49.63
C ASN A 238 7.72 29.02 -48.12
N GLN A 239 7.00 29.84 -47.36
CA GLN A 239 7.32 30.21 -45.96
C GLN A 239 6.33 29.63 -44.95
N ASN A 240 6.74 29.57 -43.68
CA ASN A 240 6.00 29.84 -42.42
C ASN A 240 4.51 29.44 -42.30
N SER A 241 4.01 28.96 -41.16
CA SER A 241 4.59 28.66 -39.84
C SER A 241 3.58 27.85 -39.03
N ASN A 242 4.02 27.04 -38.07
CA ASN A 242 3.61 27.19 -36.66
C ASN A 242 4.39 26.25 -35.74
N GLN A 243 4.70 26.74 -34.54
CA GLN A 243 5.45 26.02 -33.52
C GLN A 243 4.48 25.36 -32.53
N HIS A 244 4.55 24.06 -32.35
CA HIS A 244 4.08 23.43 -31.10
C HIS A 244 5.24 23.38 -30.11
N VAL A 245 5.36 24.44 -29.32
CA VAL A 245 6.32 24.51 -28.22
C VAL A 245 5.87 23.57 -27.12
N HIS A 246 6.60 22.48 -26.90
CA HIS A 246 6.47 21.70 -25.66
C HIS A 246 6.79 22.61 -24.47
N PRO A 247 5.96 22.67 -23.42
CA PRO A 247 6.25 23.50 -22.26
C PRO A 247 7.56 23.05 -21.58
N PRO A 248 8.44 23.97 -21.17
CA PRO A 248 9.71 23.60 -20.56
C PRO A 248 9.54 22.78 -19.26
N ARG A 249 10.55 21.97 -18.95
CA ARG A 249 10.66 21.10 -17.75
C ARG A 249 10.65 21.87 -16.39
N ALA A 250 10.40 23.17 -16.41
CA ALA A 250 10.58 24.13 -15.32
C ALA A 250 9.32 24.39 -14.47
N LEU A 251 8.23 23.65 -14.68
CA LEU A 251 6.96 23.79 -13.93
C LEU A 251 6.78 22.73 -12.83
N ARG A 252 7.86 22.00 -12.46
CA ARG A 252 7.87 20.91 -11.47
C ARG A 252 8.20 21.38 -10.04
N THR A 253 8.19 22.69 -9.79
CA THR A 253 9.04 23.35 -8.78
C THR A 253 8.35 23.63 -7.43
N LEU A 254 7.29 22.90 -7.10
CA LEU A 254 6.48 23.15 -5.88
C LEU A 254 6.13 21.90 -5.05
N LEU A 255 6.66 20.74 -5.43
CA LEU A 255 6.90 19.55 -4.59
C LEU A 255 8.09 18.86 -5.24
N LYS A 256 9.17 18.62 -4.48
CA LYS A 256 10.48 18.38 -5.11
C LYS A 256 10.57 17.02 -5.79
N ASP A 257 10.09 15.99 -5.11
CA ASP A 257 9.99 14.61 -5.61
C ASP A 257 8.65 13.98 -5.17
N SER A 258 7.65 14.05 -6.05
CA SER A 258 6.45 13.22 -6.00
C SER A 258 6.61 12.11 -7.06
N ASP A 259 6.79 10.86 -6.63
CA ASP A 259 7.28 9.79 -7.51
C ASP A 259 6.44 8.51 -7.47
N VAL A 260 6.48 7.75 -8.56
CA VAL A 260 5.91 6.40 -8.65
C VAL A 260 7.06 5.41 -8.48
N SER A 261 7.26 4.94 -7.26
CA SER A 261 8.33 3.99 -6.94
C SER A 261 7.88 2.55 -7.15
N SER A 262 8.73 1.75 -7.79
CA SER A 262 8.60 0.30 -7.84
C SER A 262 8.88 -0.41 -6.51
N LEU A 263 9.32 0.32 -5.47
CA LEU A 263 9.74 -0.19 -4.18
C LEU A 263 9.17 0.65 -3.02
N PHE A 264 8.89 0.02 -1.87
CA PHE A 264 8.63 0.78 -0.64
C PHE A 264 9.84 1.66 -0.28
N PRO A 265 9.64 2.92 0.13
CA PRO A 265 10.74 3.79 0.56
C PRO A 265 11.58 3.15 1.66
N SER A 266 12.89 3.45 1.64
CA SER A 266 13.77 3.03 2.73
C SER A 266 13.37 3.72 4.05
N SER A 267 13.64 3.08 5.18
CA SER A 267 13.44 3.69 6.51
C SER A 267 12.04 4.30 6.69
N VAL A 268 11.02 3.44 6.60
CA VAL A 268 9.65 3.71 7.05
C VAL A 268 9.56 3.30 8.52
N ASP A 269 9.00 4.17 9.34
CA ASP A 269 8.86 4.02 10.78
C ASP A 269 7.54 3.39 11.20
N VAL A 270 6.46 3.78 10.52
CA VAL A 270 5.09 3.37 10.84
C VAL A 270 4.37 2.91 9.58
N VAL A 271 3.76 1.73 9.65
CA VAL A 271 2.99 1.11 8.56
C VAL A 271 1.57 0.85 9.04
N CYS A 272 0.61 1.54 8.42
CA CYS A 272 -0.82 1.41 8.64
C CYS A 272 -1.44 0.54 7.54
N LEU A 273 -2.12 -0.54 7.90
CA LEU A 273 -2.64 -1.51 6.93
C LEU A 273 -4.13 -1.72 7.15
N GLN A 274 -4.89 -1.72 6.05
CA GLN A 274 -6.34 -1.90 6.04
C GLN A 274 -6.75 -3.28 5.51
N GLU A 275 -7.98 -3.69 5.84
CA GLU A 275 -8.59 -4.98 5.47
C GLU A 275 -7.84 -6.26 5.88
N VAL A 276 -7.08 -6.21 6.97
CA VAL A 276 -6.39 -7.37 7.56
C VAL A 276 -7.36 -8.26 8.35
N PHE A 277 -8.42 -8.75 7.68
CA PHE A 277 -9.56 -9.45 8.28
C PHE A 277 -9.31 -10.92 8.62
N ASP A 278 -8.70 -11.74 7.74
CA ASP A 278 -8.41 -13.14 8.06
C ASP A 278 -7.30 -13.23 9.14
N LYS A 279 -7.66 -13.75 10.32
CA LYS A 279 -6.76 -13.83 11.49
C LYS A 279 -5.51 -14.69 11.24
N ARG A 280 -5.50 -15.61 10.27
CA ARG A 280 -4.32 -16.44 9.93
C ARG A 280 -3.41 -15.67 8.98
N ALA A 281 -3.97 -14.91 8.04
CA ALA A 281 -3.26 -13.94 7.22
C ALA A 281 -2.60 -12.85 8.08
N ALA A 282 -3.33 -12.28 9.04
CA ALA A 282 -2.79 -11.34 10.04
C ALA A 282 -1.59 -11.92 10.81
N GLN A 283 -1.65 -13.20 11.21
CA GLN A 283 -0.52 -13.89 11.86
C GLN A 283 0.67 -14.13 10.93
N LYS A 284 0.47 -14.33 9.62
CA LYS A 284 1.56 -14.46 8.64
C LYS A 284 2.24 -13.11 8.42
N LEU A 285 1.46 -12.05 8.21
CA LEU A 285 1.90 -10.66 8.07
C LEU A 285 2.71 -10.20 9.29
N MET A 286 2.17 -10.38 10.51
CA MET A 286 2.85 -10.07 11.77
C MET A 286 4.17 -10.84 11.97
N ARG A 287 4.28 -12.09 11.50
CA ARG A 287 5.54 -12.85 11.55
C ARG A 287 6.59 -12.36 10.55
N ALA A 288 6.16 -11.87 9.40
CA ALA A 288 7.05 -11.30 8.39
C ALA A 288 7.54 -9.89 8.76
N LEU A 289 6.67 -9.06 9.38
CA LEU A 289 6.98 -7.69 9.81
C LEU A 289 7.74 -7.61 11.14
N GLY A 290 7.47 -8.51 12.09
CA GLY A 290 8.02 -8.47 13.47
C GLY A 290 9.56 -8.48 13.64
N PRO A 291 10.37 -9.01 12.70
CA PRO A 291 11.82 -8.83 12.72
C PRO A 291 12.28 -7.38 12.62
N LEU A 292 11.49 -6.52 11.98
CA LEU A 292 11.77 -5.09 11.75
C LEU A 292 10.95 -4.18 12.67
N TYR A 293 9.65 -4.43 12.78
CA TYR A 293 8.72 -3.62 13.56
C TYR A 293 8.46 -4.27 14.93
N GLY A 294 9.12 -3.76 15.97
CA GLY A 294 9.04 -4.29 17.32
C GLY A 294 7.67 -4.11 18.01
N HIS A 295 6.82 -3.21 17.49
CA HIS A 295 5.56 -2.85 18.10
C HIS A 295 4.42 -3.01 17.08
N VAL A 296 3.47 -3.92 17.35
CA VAL A 296 2.39 -4.26 16.43
C VAL A 296 1.04 -4.24 17.13
N ILE A 297 0.07 -3.51 16.57
CA ILE A 297 -1.34 -3.53 17.00
C ILE A 297 -2.16 -4.25 15.92
N TYR A 298 -2.91 -5.27 16.33
CA TYR A 298 -3.68 -6.12 15.42
C TYR A 298 -4.97 -6.65 16.07
N ASP A 299 -5.81 -7.29 15.25
CA ASP A 299 -7.15 -7.75 15.64
C ASP A 299 -7.99 -6.60 16.24
N VAL A 300 -7.87 -5.42 15.62
CA VAL A 300 -8.54 -4.17 16.02
C VAL A 300 -10.01 -4.25 15.62
N GLY A 301 -10.92 -3.88 16.52
CA GLY A 301 -12.36 -3.84 16.27
C GLY A 301 -13.21 -4.47 17.38
N VAL A 302 -14.53 -4.37 17.21
CA VAL A 302 -15.54 -5.07 18.02
C VAL A 302 -16.14 -6.24 17.22
N TYR A 303 -16.85 -7.12 17.91
CA TYR A 303 -17.49 -8.32 17.36
C TYR A 303 -18.86 -8.54 18.01
N ALA A 304 -19.75 -9.24 17.30
CA ALA A 304 -21.14 -9.47 17.69
C ALA A 304 -21.90 -8.15 17.97
N CYS A 305 -22.96 -8.19 18.78
CA CYS A 305 -23.58 -6.99 19.32
C CYS A 305 -22.76 -6.47 20.52
N HIS A 306 -22.66 -5.16 20.68
CA HIS A 306 -22.06 -4.53 21.87
C HIS A 306 -23.11 -3.72 22.65
N PRO A 307 -22.83 -3.35 23.92
CA PRO A 307 -23.75 -2.54 24.72
C PRO A 307 -24.06 -1.18 24.09
N VAL A 308 -25.27 -0.68 24.37
CA VAL A 308 -25.76 0.63 23.92
C VAL A 308 -24.76 1.72 24.31
N GLY A 309 -24.30 2.49 23.33
CA GLY A 309 -23.32 3.57 23.50
C GLY A 309 -21.94 3.33 22.86
N THR A 310 -21.66 2.17 22.28
CA THR A 310 -20.39 1.90 21.57
C THR A 310 -20.57 1.54 20.10
N CYS A 311 -21.32 0.47 19.80
CA CYS A 311 -21.85 0.18 18.47
C CYS A 311 -23.09 -0.72 18.64
N SER A 312 -24.23 -0.30 18.08
CA SER A 312 -25.54 -0.98 18.27
C SER A 312 -25.84 -2.06 17.24
N SER A 313 -25.03 -2.17 16.17
CA SER A 313 -25.18 -3.16 15.11
C SER A 313 -24.31 -4.40 15.36
N PHE A 314 -24.77 -5.57 14.90
CA PHE A 314 -24.02 -6.81 14.97
C PHE A 314 -22.83 -6.79 14.00
N LYS A 315 -21.61 -6.98 14.50
CA LYS A 315 -20.37 -7.03 13.68
C LYS A 315 -19.84 -8.46 13.52
N PHE A 316 -19.75 -8.92 12.27
CA PHE A 316 -19.18 -10.22 11.91
C PHE A 316 -17.66 -10.13 11.71
N PHE A 317 -17.21 -9.07 11.05
CA PHE A 317 -15.78 -8.74 10.90
C PHE A 317 -15.37 -7.65 11.90
N ASN A 318 -14.07 -7.61 12.21
CA ASN A 318 -13.47 -6.53 13.00
C ASN A 318 -13.26 -5.29 12.10
N SER A 319 -12.35 -4.37 12.45
CA SER A 319 -12.12 -3.17 11.61
C SER A 319 -11.20 -3.42 10.41
N GLY A 320 -10.53 -4.58 10.35
CA GLY A 320 -9.45 -4.84 9.39
C GLY A 320 -8.17 -4.04 9.64
N LEU A 321 -8.14 -3.14 10.64
CA LEU A 321 -6.97 -2.30 10.91
C LEU A 321 -5.83 -3.08 11.57
N PHE A 322 -4.62 -2.79 11.11
CA PHE A 322 -3.36 -3.31 11.61
C PHE A 322 -2.32 -2.19 11.55
N LEU A 323 -1.51 -2.03 12.61
CA LEU A 323 -0.41 -1.06 12.64
C LEU A 323 0.88 -1.74 13.09
N ALA A 324 1.98 -1.42 12.42
CA ALA A 324 3.33 -1.81 12.80
C ALA A 324 4.21 -0.57 12.93
N SER A 325 5.02 -0.51 14.00
CA SER A 325 5.85 0.65 14.36
C SER A 325 7.25 0.21 14.79
N ARG A 326 8.27 0.97 14.38
CA ARG A 326 9.65 0.88 14.92
C ARG A 326 9.71 1.48 16.33
N TYR A 327 8.94 2.55 16.55
CA TYR A 327 8.84 3.28 17.81
C TYR A 327 7.93 2.55 18.82
N PRO A 328 8.30 2.50 20.12
CA PRO A 328 7.43 2.01 21.18
C PRO A 328 6.05 2.64 21.17
N VAL A 329 5.01 1.82 20.97
CA VAL A 329 3.64 2.26 21.26
C VAL A 329 3.53 2.46 22.76
N THR A 330 3.24 3.68 23.21
CA THR A 330 2.89 3.97 24.60
C THR A 330 1.42 3.68 24.85
N GLU A 331 0.55 4.00 23.88
CA GLU A 331 -0.89 3.81 23.98
C GLU A 331 -1.61 3.62 22.66
N ALA A 332 -2.83 3.08 22.75
CA ALA A 332 -3.82 3.17 21.69
C ALA A 332 -5.25 3.29 22.22
N GLN A 333 -6.14 3.74 21.32
CA GLN A 333 -7.59 3.68 21.45
C GLN A 333 -8.21 3.38 20.08
N PHE A 334 -9.17 2.46 20.02
CA PHE A 334 -10.00 2.26 18.83
C PHE A 334 -11.44 2.72 19.12
N ARG A 335 -12.09 3.38 18.17
CA ARG A 335 -13.52 3.70 18.19
C ARG A 335 -14.18 3.23 16.89
N CYS A 336 -15.18 2.35 17.02
CA CYS A 336 -16.04 1.94 15.90
C CYS A 336 -16.92 3.13 15.48
N PHE A 337 -17.17 3.29 14.19
CA PHE A 337 -18.21 4.21 13.74
C PHE A 337 -19.59 3.64 14.11
N PRO A 338 -20.56 4.49 14.51
CA PRO A 338 -21.88 4.03 14.94
C PRO A 338 -22.75 3.60 13.75
N ASN A 339 -22.50 4.19 12.58
CA ASN A 339 -23.26 4.00 11.35
C ASN A 339 -22.44 3.17 10.33
N GLY A 340 -23.14 2.52 9.41
CA GLY A 340 -22.57 1.81 8.26
C GLY A 340 -23.67 1.40 7.30
N CYS A 341 -23.35 1.23 6.02
CA CYS A 341 -24.30 0.88 4.96
C CYS A 341 -23.84 -0.40 4.26
N GLY A 342 -24.76 -1.10 3.58
CA GLY A 342 -24.46 -2.28 2.76
C GLY A 342 -23.64 -3.35 3.50
N GLU A 343 -22.62 -3.87 2.84
CA GLU A 343 -21.74 -4.92 3.37
C GLU A 343 -20.82 -4.40 4.49
N ASP A 344 -20.42 -3.13 4.42
CA ASP A 344 -19.62 -2.42 5.43
C ASP A 344 -20.31 -2.37 6.81
N ALA A 345 -21.64 -2.47 6.86
CA ALA A 345 -22.38 -2.61 8.10
C ALA A 345 -21.97 -3.87 8.91
N LEU A 346 -21.45 -4.92 8.26
CA LEU A 346 -20.99 -6.16 8.89
C LEU A 346 -19.58 -6.08 9.47
N ALA A 347 -18.79 -5.07 9.07
CA ALA A 347 -17.45 -4.82 9.58
C ALA A 347 -17.45 -3.73 10.67
N ALA A 348 -16.53 -3.82 11.62
CA ALA A 348 -16.34 -2.80 12.65
C ALA A 348 -15.48 -1.64 12.14
N LYS A 349 -15.85 -1.03 11.00
CA LYS A 349 -15.19 0.16 10.43
C LYS A 349 -15.11 1.28 11.50
N GLY A 350 -13.98 1.98 11.58
CA GLY A 350 -13.69 2.90 12.68
C GLY A 350 -12.27 3.47 12.65
N LEU A 351 -11.94 4.29 13.65
CA LEU A 351 -10.63 4.94 13.79
C LEU A 351 -9.77 4.26 14.86
N LEU A 352 -8.48 4.06 14.59
CA LEU A 352 -7.47 3.64 15.55
C LEU A 352 -6.49 4.81 15.81
N CYS A 353 -6.58 5.42 17.00
CA CYS A 353 -5.60 6.38 17.48
C CYS A 353 -4.46 5.64 18.19
N VAL A 354 -3.21 6.03 17.93
CA VAL A 354 -2.01 5.42 18.52
C VAL A 354 -1.02 6.52 18.91
N LYS A 355 -0.44 6.40 20.11
CA LYS A 355 0.66 7.25 20.60
C LYS A 355 1.93 6.42 20.58
N VAL A 356 3.01 6.97 20.04
CA VAL A 356 4.34 6.35 20.01
C VAL A 356 5.35 7.25 20.72
N ASP A 357 6.27 6.62 21.45
CA ASP A 357 7.46 7.27 21.99
C ASP A 357 8.61 7.15 20.99
N ILE A 358 9.15 8.30 20.61
CA ILE A 358 10.22 8.47 19.62
C ILE A 358 11.61 8.57 20.26
N GLY A 359 11.70 8.49 21.59
CA GLY A 359 12.96 8.43 22.34
C GLY A 359 13.70 9.78 22.49
N LEU A 360 13.03 10.89 22.17
CA LEU A 360 13.59 12.25 22.23
C LEU A 360 13.23 12.90 23.57
N GLN A 361 14.19 12.97 24.49
CA GLN A 361 14.01 13.64 25.79
C GLN A 361 14.73 14.99 25.81
N LYS A 362 13.97 16.08 25.99
CA LYS A 362 14.44 17.37 26.50
C LYS A 362 13.66 17.72 27.79
N GLY A 363 14.19 18.65 28.58
CA GLY A 363 13.72 18.94 29.95
C GLY A 363 12.45 19.80 30.04
N ASP A 364 11.98 20.00 31.27
CA ASP A 364 10.73 20.70 31.64
C ASP A 364 10.51 22.07 30.97
N GLY A 365 9.26 22.35 30.58
CA GLY A 365 8.79 23.65 30.09
C GLY A 365 7.27 23.82 30.27
N GLU A 366 6.83 24.85 31.00
CA GLU A 366 5.46 24.93 31.53
C GLU A 366 4.36 25.37 30.54
N ILE A 367 3.33 24.52 30.45
CA ILE A 367 1.89 24.87 30.49
C ILE A 367 1.35 25.84 29.41
N ARG A 368 0.49 25.30 28.53
CA ARG A 368 -0.90 25.82 28.42
C ARG A 368 -1.92 24.83 27.83
N PHE A 369 -3.16 24.98 28.30
CA PHE A 369 -4.32 24.13 28.05
C PHE A 369 -5.39 24.94 27.31
N GLU A 370 -5.86 24.51 26.13
CA GLU A 370 -7.23 24.84 25.67
C GLU A 370 -7.74 24.02 24.45
N GLN A 371 -9.07 24.01 24.29
CA GLN A 371 -9.87 23.81 23.05
C GLN A 371 -10.21 22.41 22.46
N LEU A 372 -11.41 21.96 22.90
CA LEU A 372 -12.61 21.73 22.05
C LEU A 372 -12.84 20.36 21.35
N ASN A 373 -13.39 20.36 20.11
CA ASN A 373 -14.31 19.35 19.54
C ASN A 373 -14.17 19.32 17.98
N MET A 374 -14.74 18.41 17.17
CA MET A 374 -15.75 17.34 17.40
C MET A 374 -15.31 15.92 16.97
N SER A 375 -14.55 15.74 15.88
CA SER A 375 -13.91 14.44 15.50
C SER A 375 -12.42 14.47 15.85
N THR A 376 -11.81 15.61 15.53
CA THR A 376 -10.87 16.37 16.36
C THR A 376 -10.97 16.07 17.85
N LYS A 377 -12.17 15.93 18.41
CA LYS A 377 -12.40 15.61 19.81
C LYS A 377 -11.76 14.29 20.23
N TRP A 378 -11.75 13.25 19.42
CA TRP A 378 -11.20 11.95 19.84
C TRP A 378 -9.69 11.90 19.70
N ILE A 379 -9.13 12.67 18.76
CA ILE A 379 -7.69 12.88 18.64
C ILE A 379 -7.20 13.80 19.77
N ARG A 380 -7.90 14.90 20.05
CA ARG A 380 -7.63 15.82 21.17
C ARG A 380 -8.02 15.28 22.55
N GLU A 381 -8.99 14.35 22.68
CA GLU A 381 -9.24 13.60 23.93
C GLU A 381 -8.10 12.62 24.17
N PHE A 382 -7.66 11.91 23.12
CA PHE A 382 -6.52 11.01 23.22
C PHE A 382 -5.24 11.79 23.56
N GLN A 383 -4.99 12.93 22.90
CA GLN A 383 -3.88 13.83 23.25
C GLN A 383 -4.07 14.46 24.65
N ALA A 384 -5.22 15.02 25.03
CA ALA A 384 -5.37 15.73 26.31
C ALA A 384 -5.52 14.83 27.55
N VAL A 385 -5.90 13.56 27.38
CA VAL A 385 -5.92 12.58 28.50
C VAL A 385 -4.52 11.98 28.74
N THR A 386 -3.58 12.16 27.80
CA THR A 386 -2.34 11.37 27.80
C THR A 386 -1.07 12.13 27.45
N LYS A 387 -1.18 13.38 26.98
CA LYS A 387 -0.11 14.36 26.94
C LYS A 387 0.24 14.72 28.38
N GLN A 388 1.48 14.45 28.78
CA GLN A 388 2.07 15.04 29.98
C GLN A 388 2.62 16.43 29.61
N ASP A 389 2.66 17.36 30.56
CA ASP A 389 3.00 18.76 30.25
C ASP A 389 4.38 18.93 29.59
N ASN A 390 5.32 18.03 29.85
CA ASN A 390 6.67 18.00 29.26
C ASN A 390 6.77 17.26 27.91
N GLU A 391 5.67 16.80 27.30
CA GLU A 391 5.72 16.07 26.03
C GLU A 391 5.56 16.98 24.80
N MET A 392 6.66 17.16 24.06
CA MET A 392 6.64 17.72 22.71
C MET A 392 6.13 16.65 21.72
N VAL A 393 5.03 16.93 21.03
CA VAL A 393 4.59 16.11 19.88
C VAL A 393 5.48 16.50 18.69
N MET A 394 5.95 15.53 17.92
CA MET A 394 6.76 15.78 16.70
C MET A 394 5.99 15.56 15.40
N PHE A 395 4.85 14.86 15.41
CA PHE A 395 3.96 14.73 14.25
C PHE A 395 2.53 14.37 14.68
N ASP A 396 1.55 14.78 13.88
CA ASP A 396 0.15 14.34 13.96
C ASP A 396 -0.29 13.94 12.54
N VAL A 397 -0.51 12.64 12.33
CA VAL A 397 -0.69 12.01 11.00
C VAL A 397 -1.98 11.20 10.98
N LEU A 398 -2.81 11.42 9.97
CA LEU A 398 -4.07 10.75 9.74
C LEU A 398 -4.04 10.06 8.37
N CYS A 399 -4.24 8.75 8.32
CA CYS A 399 -4.12 7.98 7.08
C CYS A 399 -5.05 6.77 7.02
N GLY A 400 -5.33 6.32 5.79
CA GLY A 400 -6.10 5.13 5.50
C GLY A 400 -6.86 5.22 4.19
N ASP A 401 -7.47 4.09 3.82
CA ASP A 401 -8.54 4.05 2.83
C ASP A 401 -9.81 4.72 3.41
N PHE A 402 -10.26 5.80 2.79
CA PHE A 402 -11.45 6.56 3.16
C PHE A 402 -12.67 6.25 2.28
N ASN A 403 -12.54 5.40 1.26
CA ASN A 403 -13.55 4.96 0.28
C ASN A 403 -14.19 6.05 -0.62
N PHE A 404 -14.09 7.34 -0.27
CA PHE A 404 -14.40 8.49 -1.14
C PHE A 404 -13.14 9.02 -1.84
N ASP A 405 -13.27 9.64 -3.02
CA ASP A 405 -12.16 10.28 -3.73
C ASP A 405 -12.35 11.80 -3.91
N ASN A 406 -11.28 12.50 -4.31
CA ASN A 406 -11.28 13.96 -4.46
C ASN A 406 -11.52 14.46 -5.91
N CYS A 407 -12.27 13.71 -6.73
CA CYS A 407 -12.69 14.12 -8.07
C CYS A 407 -14.10 13.67 -8.51
N SER A 408 -14.70 12.67 -7.86
CA SER A 408 -16.05 12.17 -8.14
C SER A 408 -17.14 13.18 -7.74
N PRO A 409 -18.19 13.39 -8.56
CA PRO A 409 -19.31 14.27 -8.20
C PRO A 409 -20.24 13.72 -7.10
N ASP A 410 -20.21 12.41 -6.81
CA ASP A 410 -20.98 11.80 -5.71
C ASP A 410 -20.33 12.14 -4.33
N ASP A 411 -18.99 12.05 -4.24
CA ASP A 411 -18.15 12.26 -3.04
C ASP A 411 -18.02 13.74 -2.57
N ARG A 412 -18.92 14.63 -3.01
CA ARG A 412 -18.78 16.09 -2.84
C ARG A 412 -18.90 16.59 -1.39
N LEU A 413 -19.58 15.86 -0.52
CA LEU A 413 -19.75 16.24 0.89
C LEU A 413 -18.48 15.96 1.68
N GLU A 414 -17.89 14.80 1.41
CA GLU A 414 -16.64 14.28 1.93
C GLU A 414 -15.46 15.14 1.47
N GLN A 415 -15.43 15.49 0.17
CA GLN A 415 -14.52 16.46 -0.41
C GLN A 415 -14.57 17.84 0.28
N SER A 416 -15.73 18.22 0.80
CA SER A 416 -15.96 19.53 1.46
C SER A 416 -15.82 19.45 2.98
N HIS A 417 -15.39 18.32 3.55
CA HIS A 417 -15.37 18.11 4.99
C HIS A 417 -14.19 18.83 5.68
N GLY A 418 -14.47 19.51 6.80
CA GLY A 418 -13.50 20.34 7.55
C GLY A 418 -12.27 19.61 8.12
N VAL A 419 -12.20 18.28 8.00
CA VAL A 419 -10.95 17.53 8.28
C VAL A 419 -9.78 18.04 7.43
N PHE A 420 -10.04 18.53 6.21
CA PHE A 420 -9.03 19.08 5.30
C PHE A 420 -8.59 20.51 5.66
N GLU A 421 -9.26 21.17 6.61
CA GLU A 421 -8.81 22.44 7.20
C GLU A 421 -7.81 22.18 8.35
N GLU A 422 -7.99 21.07 9.06
CA GLU A 422 -7.09 20.62 10.13
C GLU A 422 -5.89 19.81 9.65
N TYR A 423 -6.10 18.89 8.71
CA TYR A 423 -5.10 17.98 8.19
C TYR A 423 -4.87 18.25 6.71
N ARG A 424 -3.65 18.67 6.36
CA ARG A 424 -3.26 18.92 4.98
C ARG A 424 -3.04 17.61 4.24
N ASP A 425 -3.64 17.56 3.05
CA ASP A 425 -3.43 16.51 2.07
C ASP A 425 -2.32 16.96 1.08
N PRO A 426 -1.19 16.24 0.98
CA PRO A 426 -0.12 16.56 0.04
C PRO A 426 -0.58 16.59 -1.42
N CYS A 427 -1.56 15.75 -1.81
CA CYS A 427 -2.08 15.63 -3.18
C CYS A 427 -3.09 16.72 -3.55
N ARG A 428 -3.85 17.23 -2.59
CA ARG A 428 -5.03 18.08 -2.81
C ARG A 428 -4.68 19.50 -3.23
N ALA A 429 -5.36 20.02 -4.24
CA ALA A 429 -5.38 21.45 -4.57
C ALA A 429 -6.61 22.16 -3.96
N GLY A 430 -7.75 21.46 -3.88
CA GLY A 430 -9.00 21.95 -3.29
C GLY A 430 -10.04 20.83 -3.15
N ALA A 431 -11.26 21.18 -2.73
CA ALA A 431 -12.38 20.24 -2.72
C ALA A 431 -12.76 19.86 -4.16
N GLY A 432 -12.70 18.57 -4.49
CA GLY A 432 -12.93 18.07 -5.85
C GLY A 432 -11.79 18.43 -6.83
N GLN A 433 -10.62 18.85 -6.33
CA GLN A 433 -9.49 19.31 -7.14
C GLN A 433 -8.17 18.74 -6.64
N GLU A 434 -7.51 17.95 -7.49
CA GLU A 434 -6.21 17.33 -7.25
C GLU A 434 -5.07 18.16 -7.87
N LYS A 435 -3.84 18.01 -7.36
CA LYS A 435 -2.65 18.59 -8.00
C LYS A 435 -2.31 17.82 -9.31
N PRO A 436 -1.69 18.46 -10.32
CA PRO A 436 -1.50 17.85 -11.64
C PRO A 436 -0.63 16.58 -11.72
N TRP A 437 0.06 16.20 -10.64
CA TRP A 437 0.89 14.99 -10.56
C TRP A 437 0.18 13.80 -9.89
N VAL A 438 -1.01 14.01 -9.34
CA VAL A 438 -1.76 12.99 -8.58
C VAL A 438 -2.27 11.89 -9.50
N ILE A 439 -2.33 10.68 -8.97
CA ILE A 439 -2.92 9.50 -9.61
C ILE A 439 -3.89 8.82 -8.64
N GLY A 440 -4.88 8.11 -9.18
CA GLY A 440 -5.75 7.25 -8.39
C GLY A 440 -4.99 6.10 -7.72
N THR A 441 -5.57 5.57 -6.64
CA THR A 441 -4.99 4.48 -5.84
C THR A 441 -5.76 3.16 -5.97
N LEU A 442 -7.03 3.20 -6.40
CA LEU A 442 -7.84 2.00 -6.64
C LEU A 442 -7.59 1.44 -8.05
N LEU A 443 -7.18 0.18 -8.13
CA LEU A 443 -6.99 -0.56 -9.38
C LEU A 443 -8.30 -1.20 -9.85
N GLU A 444 -8.47 -1.27 -11.17
CA GLU A 444 -9.65 -1.85 -11.80
C GLU A 444 -9.63 -3.38 -11.66
N GLN A 445 -10.31 -3.90 -10.62
CA GLN A 445 -10.22 -5.28 -10.12
C GLN A 445 -10.21 -6.41 -11.19
N PRO A 446 -10.99 -6.39 -12.28
CA PRO A 446 -10.88 -7.41 -13.33
C PRO A 446 -9.48 -7.53 -13.95
N THR A 447 -8.72 -6.43 -13.96
CA THR A 447 -7.46 -6.25 -14.68
C THR A 447 -6.19 -6.51 -13.86
N LEU A 448 -6.27 -6.83 -12.56
CA LEU A 448 -5.12 -6.97 -11.63
C LEU A 448 -3.99 -7.93 -12.06
N TYR A 449 -4.24 -8.76 -13.07
CA TYR A 449 -3.27 -9.70 -13.66
C TYR A 449 -3.05 -9.49 -15.17
N HIS A 450 -3.46 -8.33 -15.72
CA HIS A 450 -3.06 -7.89 -17.06
C HIS A 450 -1.55 -7.66 -17.09
N GLU A 451 -0.91 -7.85 -18.25
CA GLU A 451 0.55 -7.78 -18.35
C GLU A 451 1.09 -6.45 -17.83
N ASP A 452 0.49 -5.34 -18.26
CA ASP A 452 0.84 -3.96 -17.89
C ASP A 452 0.67 -3.60 -16.39
N VAL A 453 0.11 -4.48 -15.55
CA VAL A 453 -0.03 -4.24 -14.10
C VAL A 453 0.35 -5.44 -13.21
N ALA A 454 0.68 -6.60 -13.78
CA ALA A 454 0.97 -7.83 -13.02
C ALA A 454 2.35 -7.83 -12.34
N THR A 455 3.26 -6.93 -12.72
CA THR A 455 4.57 -6.73 -12.06
C THR A 455 4.73 -5.28 -11.60
N LEU A 456 5.64 -5.07 -10.64
CA LEU A 456 5.93 -3.74 -10.10
C LEU A 456 6.50 -2.77 -11.14
N GLU A 457 7.34 -3.24 -12.06
CA GLU A 457 7.92 -2.44 -13.15
C GLU A 457 6.91 -2.15 -14.27
N ASN A 458 5.98 -3.08 -14.53
CA ASN A 458 4.91 -2.89 -15.49
C ASN A 458 3.89 -1.88 -14.94
N LEU A 459 3.44 -2.08 -13.70
CA LEU A 459 2.53 -1.15 -13.02
C LEU A 459 3.15 0.25 -12.88
N GLN A 460 4.45 0.39 -12.59
CA GLN A 460 5.15 1.68 -12.56
C GLN A 460 4.97 2.45 -13.89
N ARG A 461 5.32 1.82 -15.02
CA ARG A 461 5.13 2.39 -16.37
C ARG A 461 3.67 2.72 -16.70
N THR A 462 2.74 1.91 -16.22
CA THR A 462 1.29 2.14 -16.37
C THR A 462 0.80 3.36 -15.59
N LEU A 463 1.32 3.60 -14.39
CA LEU A 463 0.96 4.77 -13.58
C LEU A 463 1.59 6.07 -14.10
N GLU A 464 2.81 6.00 -14.64
CA GLU A 464 3.47 7.13 -15.30
C GLU A 464 2.70 7.59 -16.56
N ASN A 465 2.12 6.66 -17.33
CA ASN A 465 1.41 6.97 -18.57
C ASN A 465 -0.10 7.20 -18.36
N GLN A 466 -0.57 8.43 -18.63
CA GLN A 466 -1.99 8.80 -18.47
C GLN A 466 -2.96 7.92 -19.26
N GLU A 467 -2.63 7.53 -20.50
CA GLU A 467 -3.53 6.68 -21.30
C GLU A 467 -3.57 5.23 -20.79
N HIS A 468 -2.51 4.76 -20.13
CA HIS A 468 -2.53 3.44 -19.48
C HIS A 468 -3.36 3.51 -18.18
N ARG A 469 -3.19 4.56 -17.35
CA ARG A 469 -4.00 4.77 -16.14
C ARG A 469 -5.51 4.65 -16.42
N ARG A 470 -5.99 5.23 -17.52
CA ARG A 470 -7.40 5.18 -17.96
C ARG A 470 -7.99 3.78 -18.13
N HIS A 471 -7.15 2.75 -18.30
CA HIS A 471 -7.56 1.36 -18.51
C HIS A 471 -7.41 0.47 -17.26
N PHE A 472 -6.66 0.90 -16.25
CA PHE A 472 -6.22 0.05 -15.13
C PHE A 472 -6.45 0.64 -13.74
N ILE A 473 -6.72 1.95 -13.64
CA ILE A 473 -7.18 2.64 -12.43
C ILE A 473 -8.69 2.84 -12.55
N SER A 474 -9.44 2.63 -11.46
CA SER A 474 -10.89 2.78 -11.53
C SER A 474 -11.29 4.25 -11.79
N PRO A 475 -12.27 4.50 -12.68
CA PRO A 475 -12.71 5.84 -13.03
C PRO A 475 -13.59 6.46 -11.92
N PRO A 476 -13.75 7.81 -11.88
CA PRO A 476 -14.60 8.48 -10.90
C PRO A 476 -16.08 8.06 -11.00
N VAL A 477 -16.78 8.11 -9.88
CA VAL A 477 -18.17 7.64 -9.74
C VAL A 477 -19.15 8.71 -10.24
N PRO A 478 -19.94 8.44 -11.30
CA PRO A 478 -20.97 9.37 -11.77
C PRO A 478 -22.15 9.45 -10.79
N LEU A 479 -22.76 10.64 -10.68
CA LEU A 479 -24.04 10.80 -10.01
C LEU A 479 -25.09 9.87 -10.64
N ARG A 480 -25.91 9.22 -9.81
CA ARG A 480 -26.82 8.16 -10.25
C ARG A 480 -27.76 8.59 -11.39
N GLY A 481 -27.51 8.04 -12.59
CA GLY A 481 -28.30 8.30 -13.80
C GLY A 481 -27.83 9.49 -14.64
N VAL A 482 -26.71 10.13 -14.27
CA VAL A 482 -26.11 11.25 -15.00
C VAL A 482 -24.79 10.78 -15.63
N PRO A 483 -24.61 10.88 -16.96
CA PRO A 483 -23.30 10.64 -17.58
C PRO A 483 -22.26 11.62 -17.05
N LEU A 484 -21.09 11.12 -16.67
CA LEU A 484 -19.94 11.93 -16.28
C LEU A 484 -18.99 12.08 -17.47
N ASP A 485 -18.76 13.32 -17.89
CA ASP A 485 -17.66 13.67 -18.80
C ASP A 485 -16.40 13.90 -17.96
N TYR A 486 -15.35 13.09 -18.18
CA TYR A 486 -14.13 13.12 -17.36
C TYR A 486 -12.88 12.70 -18.16
N PRO A 487 -11.77 13.46 -18.08
CA PRO A 487 -11.60 14.66 -17.28
C PRO A 487 -12.30 15.87 -17.94
N GLU A 488 -12.49 16.96 -17.20
CA GLU A 488 -12.92 18.22 -17.82
C GLU A 488 -11.94 18.65 -18.92
N THR A 489 -12.41 19.35 -19.95
CA THR A 489 -11.60 19.70 -21.13
C THR A 489 -10.34 20.48 -20.74
N GLY A 490 -9.17 19.83 -20.89
CA GLY A 490 -7.86 20.39 -20.56
C GLY A 490 -7.28 19.96 -19.20
N GLN A 491 -8.03 19.20 -18.39
CA GLN A 491 -7.54 18.62 -17.13
C GLN A 491 -6.89 17.23 -17.34
N PRO A 492 -5.94 16.82 -16.48
CA PRO A 492 -5.37 15.47 -16.53
C PRO A 492 -6.36 14.41 -16.05
N TRP A 493 -6.29 13.19 -16.60
CA TRP A 493 -7.01 12.04 -16.06
C TRP A 493 -6.23 11.48 -14.85
N VAL A 494 -6.88 11.46 -13.68
CA VAL A 494 -6.30 11.03 -12.39
C VAL A 494 -6.79 9.63 -12.00
N GLY A 495 -8.11 9.41 -11.99
CA GLY A 495 -8.75 8.20 -11.44
C GLY A 495 -8.99 8.27 -9.93
N ARG A 496 -9.68 7.28 -9.34
CA ARG A 496 -10.09 7.33 -7.92
C ARG A 496 -8.89 7.19 -6.97
N ARG A 497 -8.52 8.27 -6.28
CA ARG A 497 -7.63 8.24 -5.10
C ARG A 497 -8.48 8.17 -3.84
N ILE A 498 -8.51 7.00 -3.21
CA ILE A 498 -9.28 6.74 -1.97
C ILE A 498 -8.39 6.46 -0.76
N ASP A 499 -7.09 6.22 -0.97
CA ASP A 499 -6.08 6.08 0.08
C ASP A 499 -5.46 7.45 0.38
N TYR A 500 -5.67 7.95 1.60
CA TYR A 500 -5.20 9.25 2.05
C TYR A 500 -4.05 9.11 3.06
N LEU A 501 -3.13 10.07 2.99
CA LEU A 501 -2.04 10.21 3.95
C LEU A 501 -1.86 11.71 4.25
N LEU A 502 -2.33 12.13 5.43
CA LEU A 502 -2.53 13.52 5.82
C LEU A 502 -1.71 13.88 7.07
N TYR A 503 -1.39 15.15 7.25
CA TYR A 503 -0.63 15.65 8.41
C TYR A 503 -1.13 17.02 8.87
N ARG A 504 -1.03 17.33 10.18
CA ARG A 504 -1.34 18.67 10.70
C ARG A 504 -0.06 19.45 10.98
N GLU A 505 0.14 20.57 10.26
CA GLU A 505 1.30 21.47 10.45
C GLU A 505 1.28 22.22 11.79
N THR A 506 0.10 22.57 12.31
CA THR A 506 -0.08 23.67 13.28
C THR A 506 -0.47 23.25 14.70
N SER A 507 -0.38 21.96 15.06
CA SER A 507 -0.74 21.45 16.40
C SER A 507 0.30 20.51 17.02
N VAL A 508 1.50 20.49 16.45
CA VAL A 508 2.57 19.58 16.83
C VAL A 508 3.34 20.20 18.00
N SER A 509 3.92 21.38 17.78
CA SER A 509 4.22 22.35 18.84
C SER A 509 4.17 23.76 18.24
N SER A 510 4.34 24.79 19.06
CA SER A 510 4.59 26.17 18.62
C SER A 510 6.05 26.45 18.21
N HIS A 511 6.90 25.41 18.19
CA HIS A 511 8.37 25.48 18.08
C HIS A 511 8.91 24.43 17.08
N CYS A 512 8.04 23.93 16.19
CA CYS A 512 8.34 22.89 15.21
C CYS A 512 7.68 23.21 13.87
N THR A 513 8.46 23.26 12.79
CA THR A 513 7.90 23.26 11.43
C THR A 513 7.92 21.86 10.85
N THR A 514 6.85 21.46 10.17
CA THR A 514 6.71 20.12 9.56
C THR A 514 6.57 20.27 8.05
N GLU A 515 7.50 19.70 7.29
CA GLU A 515 7.54 19.72 5.82
C GLU A 515 7.44 18.29 5.25
N VAL A 516 6.80 18.10 4.10
CA VAL A 516 6.82 16.81 3.37
C VAL A 516 8.08 16.76 2.51
N GLU A 517 9.04 15.89 2.83
CA GLU A 517 10.27 15.71 2.05
C GLU A 517 10.02 14.92 0.76
N GLU A 518 9.17 13.88 0.85
CA GLU A 518 9.01 12.82 -0.15
C GLU A 518 7.56 12.34 -0.13
N PHE A 519 6.93 12.14 -1.29
CA PHE A 519 5.61 11.50 -1.41
C PHE A 519 5.66 10.46 -2.54
N THR A 520 5.18 9.25 -2.26
CA THR A 520 5.46 8.08 -3.10
C THR A 520 4.24 7.19 -3.28
N TYR A 521 3.89 6.89 -4.52
CA TYR A 521 3.00 5.77 -4.87
C TYR A 521 3.86 4.51 -5.07
N VAL A 522 3.52 3.40 -4.39
CA VAL A 522 4.38 2.21 -4.38
C VAL A 522 3.75 1.05 -5.15
N THR A 523 4.35 0.66 -6.27
CA THR A 523 3.83 -0.44 -7.12
C THR A 523 4.31 -1.83 -6.70
N GLN A 524 5.12 -1.94 -5.64
CA GLN A 524 5.74 -3.20 -5.19
C GLN A 524 4.74 -4.30 -4.76
N LEU A 525 3.45 -3.97 -4.59
CA LEU A 525 2.35 -4.92 -4.33
C LEU A 525 1.48 -5.25 -5.56
N ALA A 526 1.97 -4.98 -6.78
CA ALA A 526 1.35 -5.40 -8.04
C ALA A 526 0.85 -6.87 -8.00
N GLY A 527 -0.41 -7.10 -8.40
CA GLY A 527 -1.07 -8.42 -8.35
C GLY A 527 -1.29 -9.02 -6.95
N LEU A 528 -0.85 -8.34 -5.89
CA LEU A 528 -0.96 -8.80 -4.49
C LEU A 528 -2.02 -8.03 -3.70
N THR A 529 -2.58 -6.94 -4.20
CA THR A 529 -3.77 -6.23 -3.69
C THR A 529 -4.37 -5.38 -4.83
N ASP A 530 -5.57 -4.82 -4.61
CA ASP A 530 -6.32 -3.95 -5.54
C ASP A 530 -6.16 -2.45 -5.25
N HIS A 531 -5.36 -2.08 -4.24
CA HIS A 531 -4.96 -0.70 -3.96
C HIS A 531 -3.47 -0.46 -4.21
N ILE A 532 -3.09 0.77 -4.49
CA ILE A 532 -1.69 1.22 -4.57
C ILE A 532 -1.30 1.82 -3.22
N PRO A 533 -0.38 1.20 -2.45
CA PRO A 533 0.13 1.78 -1.22
C PRO A 533 0.68 3.19 -1.42
N VAL A 534 0.33 4.08 -0.50
CA VAL A 534 0.79 5.47 -0.45
C VAL A 534 1.78 5.61 0.69
N SER A 535 2.88 6.31 0.44
CA SER A 535 3.89 6.62 1.45
C SER A 535 4.25 8.10 1.41
N PHE A 536 4.63 8.65 2.55
CA PHE A 536 5.26 9.97 2.60
C PHE A 536 6.32 10.03 3.71
N ARG A 537 7.17 11.05 3.62
CA ARG A 537 8.17 11.35 4.64
C ARG A 537 7.97 12.76 5.14
N LEU A 538 7.80 12.89 6.45
CA LEU A 538 7.82 14.17 7.13
C LEU A 538 9.23 14.47 7.61
N ASN A 539 9.74 15.64 7.27
CA ASN A 539 10.82 16.26 8.02
C ASN A 539 10.20 17.22 9.04
N VAL A 540 10.76 17.21 10.24
CA VAL A 540 10.34 18.07 11.36
C VAL A 540 11.56 18.85 11.79
N THR A 541 11.49 20.18 11.79
CA THR A 541 12.62 21.04 12.19
C THR A 541 12.26 21.80 13.45
N LEU A 542 13.16 21.76 14.42
CA LEU A 542 13.06 22.48 15.69
C LEU A 542 13.49 23.93 15.50
N ASP A 543 12.78 24.86 16.12
CA ASP A 543 13.14 26.29 16.06
C ASP A 543 14.36 26.60 16.95
N SER A 544 15.24 27.46 16.45
CA SER A 544 16.61 27.65 16.97
C SER A 544 16.73 28.20 18.40
N GLU A 545 15.63 28.62 19.03
CA GLU A 545 15.61 29.13 20.41
C GLU A 545 15.59 28.00 21.46
N GLU A 546 15.30 26.75 21.07
CA GLU A 546 15.28 25.58 21.96
C GLU A 546 16.42 24.56 21.73
N MET A 547 17.42 24.87 20.89
CA MET A 547 18.49 23.92 20.49
C MET A 547 19.57 23.70 21.57
#